data_AF-A0A8H6GNF2-F1
#
_entry.id   AF-A0A8H6GNF2-F1
#
_cell.length_a   1.000
_cell.length_b   1.000
_cell.length_c   1.000
_cell.angle_alpha   90.00
_cell.angle_beta   90.00
_cell.angle_gamma   90.00
#
_symmetry.space_group_name_H-M   'P 1'
#
loop_
_entity.id
_entity.type
_entity.pdbx_description
1 polymer ?
#
loop_
_entity_poly.entity_id
_entity_poly.type
_entity_poly.pdbx_seq_one_letter_code
_entity_poly.pdbx_strand_id
1 'polypeptide(L)'
;MTRIVHKPTLKRRLIQYIDYTYGVKASSSDDGEFLAAHSGEDIHAFEPLALAVFYSAINSLSAEDVLLQFPVEKEALLSQFQHGVQIGLGRENLLTTPSIEVLQAFVLLLTCQSWEDDMAKTWTLLGLAHKMALSQGLHREP
;
A
#
# COMPACT_ATOMS: atom_id res chain seq x y z
N MET A 1 -7.74 1.63 19.46
CA MET A 1 -8.39 2.79 18.82
C MET A 1 -7.83 2.91 17.41
N THR A 2 -8.56 2.40 16.43
CA THR A 2 -8.21 2.43 15.01
C THR A 2 -8.35 3.87 14.52
N ARG A 3 -7.21 4.59 14.40
CA ARG A 3 -7.17 5.92 13.80
C ARG A 3 -7.51 5.78 12.32
N ILE A 4 -8.78 5.99 11.99
CA ILE A 4 -9.23 6.17 10.61
C ILE A 4 -8.40 7.32 10.02
N VAL A 5 -7.69 7.01 8.95
CA VAL A 5 -6.61 7.81 8.35
C VAL A 5 -7.07 9.25 8.13
N HIS A 6 -6.57 10.16 8.97
CA HIS A 6 -6.77 11.59 8.79
C HIS A 6 -5.92 12.04 7.59
N LYS A 7 -6.47 12.83 6.64
CA LYS A 7 -5.78 13.28 5.41
C LYS A 7 -4.29 13.75 5.56
N PRO A 8 -3.82 14.34 6.68
CA PRO A 8 -2.39 14.64 6.86
C PRO A 8 -1.44 13.43 7.05
N THR A 9 -1.92 12.21 7.31
CA THR A 9 -1.04 11.06 7.58
C THR A 9 -0.52 10.35 6.33
N LEU A 10 -1.33 10.22 5.26
CA LEU A 10 -0.91 9.51 4.04
C LEU A 10 0.26 10.20 3.35
N LYS A 11 0.15 11.52 3.12
CA LYS A 11 1.23 12.32 2.50
C LYS A 11 2.51 12.25 3.33
N ARG A 12 2.39 12.37 4.66
CA ARG A 12 3.55 12.30 5.57
C ARG A 12 4.23 10.93 5.51
N ARG A 13 3.45 9.85 5.59
CA ARG A 13 3.96 8.46 5.49
C ARG A 13 4.61 8.19 4.13
N LEU A 14 4.02 8.70 3.05
CA LEU A 14 4.57 8.57 1.71
C LEU A 14 5.91 9.28 1.57
N ILE A 15 6.04 10.50 2.10
CA ILE A 15 7.32 11.23 2.14
C ILE A 15 8.34 10.42 2.94
N GLN A 16 7.99 9.95 4.15
CA GLN A 16 8.88 9.13 4.98
C GLN A 16 9.34 7.86 4.26
N TYR A 17 8.44 7.18 3.55
CA TYR A 17 8.77 6.00 2.76
C TYR A 17 9.75 6.32 1.61
N ILE A 18 9.51 7.42 0.88
CA ILE A 18 10.40 7.83 -0.21
C ILE A 18 11.79 8.20 0.34
N ASP A 19 11.84 8.98 1.41
CA ASP A 19 13.09 9.42 2.04
C ASP A 19 13.89 8.20 2.55
N TYR A 20 13.22 7.22 3.14
CA TYR A 20 13.84 5.97 3.60
C TYR A 20 14.34 5.10 2.45
N THR A 21 13.49 4.85 1.43
CA THR A 21 13.79 3.91 0.34
C THR A 21 14.79 4.47 -0.67
N TYR A 22 14.76 5.76 -0.93
CA TYR A 22 15.60 6.41 -1.95
C TYR A 22 16.69 7.32 -1.38
N GLY A 23 16.78 7.47 -0.06
CA GLY A 23 17.76 8.34 0.59
C GLY A 23 17.60 9.82 0.24
N VAL A 24 16.41 10.23 -0.22
CA VAL A 24 16.13 11.62 -0.59
C VAL A 24 15.93 12.40 0.70
N LYS A 25 16.93 13.16 1.15
CA LYS A 25 16.68 14.25 2.11
C LYS A 25 15.93 15.34 1.36
N ALA A 26 14.60 15.29 1.32
CA ALA A 26 13.83 16.47 0.99
C ALA A 26 14.25 17.57 1.96
N SER A 27 14.86 18.64 1.45
CA SER A 27 15.41 19.74 2.23
C SER A 27 14.34 20.33 3.16
N SER A 28 14.32 19.88 4.40
CA SER A 28 13.66 20.56 5.50
C SER A 28 14.74 20.83 6.54
N SER A 29 15.00 22.12 6.71
CA SER A 29 15.92 22.66 7.69
C SER A 29 15.56 22.19 9.09
N ASP A 30 16.60 21.73 9.80
CA ASP A 30 16.83 21.73 11.25
C ASP A 30 15.78 21.09 12.19
N ASP A 31 16.31 20.39 13.20
CA ASP A 31 15.63 19.80 14.37
C ASP A 31 14.90 18.44 14.17
N GLY A 32 15.61 17.32 14.38
CA GLY A 32 14.92 16.01 14.48
C GLY A 32 15.72 14.74 14.73
N GLU A 33 16.89 14.79 15.39
CA GLU A 33 17.77 13.63 15.62
C GLU A 33 17.22 12.57 16.62
N PHE A 34 15.97 12.66 17.09
CA PHE A 34 15.41 11.77 18.12
C PHE A 34 14.35 10.75 17.64
N LEU A 35 13.94 10.75 16.36
CA LEU A 35 12.80 9.94 15.88
C LEU A 35 13.15 8.68 15.05
N ALA A 36 14.44 8.44 14.78
CA ALA A 36 14.88 7.45 13.78
C ALA A 36 14.76 5.97 14.21
N ALA A 37 14.55 5.66 15.50
CA ALA A 37 14.57 4.28 15.99
C ALA A 37 13.21 3.55 15.93
N HIS A 38 12.09 4.29 15.89
CA HIS A 38 10.74 3.72 15.77
C HIS A 38 10.17 3.75 14.33
N SER A 39 10.91 4.30 13.38
CA SER A 39 10.43 4.52 12.01
C SER A 39 10.47 3.27 11.12
N GLY A 40 11.36 2.31 11.35
CA GLY A 40 11.54 1.16 10.45
C GLY A 40 10.32 0.23 10.35
N GLU A 41 9.77 -0.20 11.48
CA GLU A 41 8.62 -1.11 11.54
C GLU A 41 7.35 -0.46 10.97
N ASP A 42 7.19 0.84 11.24
CA ASP A 42 6.13 1.69 10.73
C ASP A 42 6.20 1.94 9.21
N ILE A 43 7.42 1.91 8.63
CA ILE A 43 7.63 2.05 7.18
C ILE A 43 7.34 0.72 6.47
N HIS A 44 7.68 -0.41 7.09
CA HIS A 44 7.42 -1.73 6.52
C HIS A 44 5.92 -2.05 6.43
N ALA A 45 5.11 -1.59 7.37
CA ALA A 45 3.65 -1.69 7.31
C ALA A 45 3.02 -0.78 6.24
N PHE A 46 3.69 0.33 5.89
CA PHE A 46 3.22 1.30 4.90
C PHE A 46 3.65 0.95 3.47
N GLU A 47 4.81 0.30 3.28
CA GLU A 47 5.34 -0.10 1.97
C GLU A 47 4.32 -0.84 1.08
N PRO A 48 3.57 -1.86 1.56
CA PRO A 48 2.56 -2.54 0.75
C PRO A 48 1.49 -1.57 0.23
N LEU A 49 1.11 -0.58 1.03
CA LEU A 49 0.13 0.44 0.65
C LEU A 49 0.69 1.38 -0.41
N ALA A 50 1.93 1.84 -0.27
CA ALA A 50 2.58 2.68 -1.27
C ALA A 50 2.67 1.96 -2.63
N LEU A 51 3.12 0.70 -2.62
CA LEU A 51 3.21 -0.12 -3.82
C LEU A 51 1.84 -0.40 -4.44
N ALA A 52 0.79 -0.61 -3.62
CA ALA A 52 -0.56 -0.82 -4.12
C ALA A 52 -1.15 0.44 -4.75
N VAL A 53 -0.83 1.62 -4.21
CA VAL A 53 -1.18 2.91 -4.82
C VAL A 53 -0.48 3.06 -6.17
N PHE A 54 0.83 2.78 -6.27
CA PHE A 54 1.55 2.83 -7.54
C PHE A 54 0.98 1.84 -8.57
N TYR A 55 0.73 0.59 -8.15
CA TYR A 55 0.07 -0.41 -8.98
C TYR A 55 -1.28 0.10 -9.52
N SER A 56 -2.13 0.64 -8.64
CA SER A 56 -3.45 1.16 -9.05
C SER A 56 -3.35 2.35 -10.01
N ALA A 57 -2.35 3.22 -9.82
CA ALA A 57 -2.10 4.34 -10.72
C ALA A 57 -1.70 3.86 -12.12
N ILE A 58 -0.72 2.94 -12.22
CA ILE A 58 -0.32 2.34 -13.50
C ILE A 58 -1.50 1.60 -14.14
N ASN A 59 -2.31 0.88 -13.35
CA ASN A 59 -3.46 0.15 -13.87
C ASN A 59 -4.48 1.07 -14.53
N SER A 60 -4.68 2.27 -13.98
CA SER A 60 -5.63 3.28 -14.46
C SER A 60 -5.20 4.03 -15.74
N LEU A 61 -3.93 3.96 -16.12
CA LEU A 61 -3.40 4.63 -17.31
C LEU A 61 -3.50 3.74 -18.55
N SER A 62 -3.56 4.33 -19.74
CA SER A 62 -3.43 3.57 -20.99
C SER A 62 -1.98 3.08 -21.17
N ALA A 63 -1.77 2.05 -22.00
CA ALA A 63 -0.41 1.57 -22.28
C ALA A 63 0.47 2.65 -22.93
N GLU A 64 -0.13 3.52 -23.76
CA GLU A 64 0.52 4.65 -24.42
C GLU A 64 0.96 5.71 -23.40
N ASP A 65 0.08 6.09 -22.46
CA ASP A 65 0.40 7.06 -21.42
C ASP A 65 1.50 6.55 -20.49
N VAL A 66 1.46 5.25 -20.15
CA VAL A 66 2.50 4.63 -19.34
C VAL A 66 3.83 4.68 -20.07
N LEU A 67 3.90 4.29 -21.35
CA LEU A 67 5.15 4.31 -22.13
C LEU A 67 5.70 5.73 -22.33
N LEU A 68 4.80 6.72 -22.45
CA LEU A 68 5.16 8.13 -22.59
C LEU A 68 5.76 8.69 -21.30
N GLN A 69 5.20 8.33 -20.14
CA GLN A 69 5.62 8.86 -18.84
C GLN A 69 6.75 8.04 -18.20
N PHE A 70 6.75 6.74 -18.42
CA PHE A 70 7.72 5.76 -17.92
C PHE A 70 8.22 5.00 -19.15
N PRO A 71 9.51 5.05 -19.52
CA PRO A 71 10.03 4.37 -20.71
C PRO A 71 10.15 2.84 -20.50
N VAL A 72 9.05 2.20 -20.07
CA VAL A 72 8.89 0.80 -19.70
C VAL A 72 7.48 0.35 -20.10
N GLU A 73 7.33 -0.91 -20.50
CA GLU A 73 6.02 -1.49 -20.82
C GLU A 73 5.08 -1.54 -19.59
N LYS A 74 3.78 -1.30 -19.82
CA LYS A 74 2.77 -1.25 -18.76
C LYS A 74 2.70 -2.57 -18.00
N GLU A 75 2.71 -3.69 -18.71
CA GLU A 75 2.62 -5.03 -18.16
C GLU A 75 3.80 -5.35 -17.25
N ALA A 76 5.00 -4.89 -17.61
CA ALA A 76 6.20 -5.07 -16.80
C ALA A 76 6.11 -4.30 -15.47
N LEU A 77 5.65 -3.04 -15.50
CA LEU A 77 5.42 -2.25 -14.29
C LEU A 77 4.32 -2.84 -13.41
N LEU A 78 3.20 -3.26 -14.01
CA LEU A 78 2.11 -3.91 -13.28
C LEU A 78 2.58 -5.18 -12.57
N SER A 79 3.32 -6.05 -13.28
CA SER A 79 3.88 -7.27 -12.70
C SER A 79 4.83 -6.97 -11.55
N GLN A 80 5.72 -6.00 -11.73
CA GLN A 80 6.69 -5.59 -10.70
C GLN A 80 5.99 -5.06 -9.44
N PHE A 81 5.06 -4.12 -9.59
CA PHE A 81 4.35 -3.55 -8.44
C PHE A 81 3.42 -4.57 -7.78
N GLN A 82 2.71 -5.41 -8.54
CA GLN A 82 1.89 -6.49 -7.99
C GLN A 82 2.73 -7.43 -7.12
N HIS A 83 3.89 -7.84 -7.62
CA HIS A 83 4.79 -8.71 -6.88
C HIS A 83 5.29 -8.04 -5.59
N GLY A 84 5.68 -6.76 -5.67
CA GLY A 84 6.08 -5.97 -4.50
C GLY A 84 4.98 -5.88 -3.43
N VAL A 85 3.73 -5.64 -3.85
CA VAL A 85 2.58 -5.64 -2.93
C VAL A 85 2.44 -7.01 -2.24
N GLN A 86 2.48 -8.11 -3.00
CA GLN A 86 2.34 -9.45 -2.45
C GLN A 86 3.44 -9.80 -1.43
N ILE A 87 4.70 -9.46 -1.74
CA ILE A 87 5.82 -9.63 -0.80
C ILE A 87 5.59 -8.81 0.46
N GLY A 88 5.22 -7.53 0.31
CA GLY A 88 4.96 -6.64 1.43
C GLY A 88 3.83 -7.14 2.33
N LEU A 89 2.70 -7.57 1.76
CA LEU A 89 1.59 -8.16 2.51
C LEU A 89 2.00 -9.43 3.26
N GLY A 90 2.84 -10.27 2.63
CA GLY A 90 3.36 -11.50 3.24
C GLY A 90 4.26 -11.23 4.45
N ARG A 91 5.05 -10.15 4.41
CA ARG A 91 5.93 -9.74 5.51
C ARG A 91 5.16 -9.30 6.76
N GLU A 92 4.00 -8.67 6.57
CA GLU A 92 3.22 -8.06 7.66
C GLU A 92 2.24 -9.02 8.35
N ASN A 93 2.32 -10.33 8.12
CA ASN A 93 1.37 -11.32 8.64
C ASN A 93 -0.09 -10.93 8.35
N LEU A 94 -0.41 -10.73 7.07
CA LEU A 94 -1.70 -10.23 6.54
C LEU A 94 -2.94 -10.63 7.35
N LEU A 95 -3.06 -11.89 7.77
CA LEU A 95 -4.25 -12.43 8.42
C LEU A 95 -4.47 -11.97 9.87
N THR A 96 -3.41 -11.53 10.55
CA THR A 96 -3.41 -11.21 11.99
C THR A 96 -2.99 -9.79 12.28
N THR A 97 -2.55 -9.04 11.27
CA THR A 97 -2.06 -7.68 11.45
C THR A 97 -3.14 -6.71 11.93
N PRO A 98 -2.84 -5.86 12.94
CA PRO A 98 -3.70 -4.75 13.32
C PRO A 98 -3.53 -3.53 12.39
N SER A 99 -2.63 -3.57 11.39
CA SER A 99 -2.36 -2.44 10.51
C SER A 99 -3.47 -2.22 9.50
N ILE A 100 -4.07 -1.03 9.54
CA ILE A 100 -5.04 -0.57 8.54
C ILE A 100 -4.39 -0.37 7.17
N GLU A 101 -3.10 -0.03 7.13
CA GLU A 101 -2.37 0.23 5.89
C GLU A 101 -2.22 -1.06 5.08
N VAL A 102 -1.96 -2.18 5.75
CA VAL A 102 -1.89 -3.52 5.15
C VAL A 102 -3.26 -3.95 4.62
N LEU A 103 -4.35 -3.69 5.35
CA LEU A 103 -5.71 -3.95 4.86
C LEU A 103 -6.04 -3.09 3.64
N GLN A 104 -5.69 -1.79 3.64
CA GLN A 104 -5.91 -0.90 2.50
C GLN A 104 -5.13 -1.35 1.27
N ALA A 105 -3.87 -1.76 1.43
CA ALA A 105 -3.05 -2.30 0.36
C ALA A 105 -3.70 -3.54 -0.27
N PHE A 106 -4.20 -4.46 0.56
CA PHE A 106 -4.90 -5.66 0.10
C PHE A 106 -6.19 -5.32 -0.67
N VAL A 107 -7.00 -4.39 -0.16
CA VAL A 107 -8.23 -3.96 -0.83
C VAL A 107 -7.94 -3.32 -2.21
N LEU A 108 -6.91 -2.48 -2.32
CA LEU A 108 -6.50 -1.88 -3.60
C LEU A 108 -6.07 -2.95 -4.60
N LEU A 109 -5.26 -3.92 -4.14
CA LEU A 109 -4.82 -5.05 -4.97
C LEU A 109 -6.00 -5.84 -5.54
N LEU A 110 -6.99 -6.18 -4.69
CA LEU A 110 -8.20 -6.89 -5.11
C LEU A 110 -9.06 -6.07 -6.08
N THR A 111 -9.19 -4.77 -5.83
CA THR A 111 -9.99 -3.87 -6.67
C THR A 111 -9.44 -3.79 -8.09
N CYS A 112 -8.12 -3.79 -8.24
CA CYS A 112 -7.49 -3.78 -9.56
C CYS A 112 -7.57 -5.15 -10.26
N GLN A 113 -7.45 -6.26 -9.52
CA GLN A 113 -7.51 -7.63 -10.09
C GLN A 113 -8.92 -8.14 -10.38
N SER A 114 -9.94 -7.62 -9.69
CA SER A 114 -11.33 -8.09 -9.82
C SER A 114 -11.93 -7.92 -11.22
N TRP A 115 -11.28 -7.15 -12.09
CA TRP A 115 -11.69 -6.95 -13.47
C TRP A 115 -11.21 -8.04 -14.44
N GLU A 116 -10.18 -8.80 -14.06
CA GLU A 116 -9.49 -9.76 -14.93
C GLU A 116 -9.56 -11.21 -14.44
N ASP A 117 -9.79 -11.42 -13.14
CA ASP A 117 -9.68 -12.74 -12.48
C ASP A 117 -11.00 -13.54 -12.42
N ASP A 118 -10.86 -14.87 -12.23
CA ASP A 118 -11.96 -15.79 -11.91
C ASP A 118 -12.76 -15.28 -10.70
N MET A 119 -14.04 -15.05 -10.94
CA MET A 119 -14.98 -14.51 -9.97
C MET A 119 -14.93 -15.27 -8.64
N ALA A 120 -14.73 -16.60 -8.64
CA ALA A 120 -14.65 -17.40 -7.41
C ALA A 120 -13.42 -17.06 -6.52
N LYS A 121 -12.27 -16.80 -7.13
CA LYS A 121 -11.03 -16.38 -6.44
C LYS A 121 -11.22 -15.00 -5.83
N THR A 122 -11.80 -14.07 -6.59
CA THR A 122 -12.10 -12.70 -6.15
C THR A 122 -13.05 -12.70 -4.94
N TRP A 123 -14.12 -13.49 -4.96
CA TRP A 123 -15.05 -13.61 -3.82
C TRP A 123 -14.38 -14.14 -2.55
N THR A 124 -13.48 -15.13 -2.70
CA THR A 124 -12.75 -15.72 -1.57
C THR A 124 -11.85 -14.67 -0.90
N LEU A 125 -11.10 -13.91 -1.71
CA LEU A 125 -10.21 -12.87 -1.21
C LEU A 125 -10.96 -11.68 -0.62
N LEU A 126 -12.12 -11.33 -1.20
CA LEU A 126 -13.00 -10.31 -0.64
C LEU A 126 -13.54 -10.71 0.74
N GLY A 127 -13.96 -11.97 0.89
CA GLY A 127 -14.36 -12.52 2.20
C GLY A 127 -13.23 -12.44 3.23
N LEU A 128 -11.98 -12.66 2.79
CA LEU A 128 -10.81 -12.50 3.65
C LEU A 128 -10.60 -11.04 4.07
N ALA A 129 -10.67 -10.09 3.13
CA ALA A 129 -10.55 -8.67 3.42
C ALA A 129 -11.63 -8.21 4.43
N HIS A 130 -12.85 -8.71 4.28
CA HIS A 130 -13.94 -8.44 5.21
C HIS A 130 -13.63 -8.97 6.62
N LYS A 131 -13.14 -10.21 6.74
CA LYS A 131 -12.75 -10.79 8.03
C LYS A 131 -11.64 -9.97 8.71
N MET A 132 -10.67 -9.48 7.95
CA MET A 132 -9.61 -8.60 8.46
C MET A 132 -10.18 -7.26 8.97
N ALA A 133 -11.11 -6.64 8.25
CA ALA A 133 -11.78 -5.42 8.69
C ALA A 133 -12.54 -5.63 10.02
N LEU A 134 -13.20 -6.78 10.16
CA LEU A 134 -13.89 -7.16 11.40
C LEU A 134 -12.90 -7.40 12.56
N SER A 135 -11.79 -8.11 12.34
CA SER A 135 -10.80 -8.38 13.38
C SER A 135 -10.12 -7.11 13.88
N GLN A 136 -9.94 -6.12 13.00
CA GLN A 136 -9.43 -4.79 13.36
C GLN A 136 -10.48 -3.91 14.06
N GLY A 137 -11.72 -4.38 14.19
CA GLY A 137 -12.79 -3.66 14.88
C GLY A 137 -13.37 -2.49 14.09
N LEU A 138 -13.17 -2.41 12.77
CA LEU A 138 -13.66 -1.30 11.93
C LEU A 138 -15.20 -1.21 11.88
N HIS A 139 -15.88 -2.32 12.16
CA HIS A 139 -17.34 -2.39 12.27
C HIS A 139 -17.89 -1.71 13.52
N ARG A 140 -17.02 -1.43 14.50
CA ARG A 140 -17.39 -0.72 15.72
C ARG A 140 -17.15 0.76 15.43
N GLU A 141 -18.14 1.41 14.83
CA GLU A 141 -18.15 2.88 14.81
C GLU A 141 -18.08 3.39 16.25
N PRO A 142 -17.34 4.49 16.51
CA PRO A 142 -17.32 5.12 17.84
C PRO A 142 -18.69 5.68 18.24
#